data_AF-A0AAV5GCS5-F1
#
_entry.id   AF-A0AAV5GCS5-F1
#
_cell.length_a   1.000
_cell.length_b   1.000
_cell.length_c   1.000
_cell.angle_alpha   90.00
_cell.angle_beta   90.00
_cell.angle_gamma   90.00
#
_symmetry.space_group_name_H-M   'P 1'
#
loop_
_entity.id
_entity.type
_entity.pdbx_description
1 polymer ?
#
loop_
_entity_poly.entity_id
_entity_poly.type
_entity_poly.pdbx_seq_one_letter_code
_entity_poly.pdbx_strand_id
1 'polypeptide(L)'
;MRVSSAALALAVASGAVQVQAAPLFGFGSLVDIIHRVEDRVESWLDKYGIDITPSTDADKHGPTFTFDYKKFLKAVSNDRYARYIAKKKFAGWDSYKAVGVNLGTWLEIEANYTPDVLPAGYQDEWSYCAAVGKDVCGPVLEKHYESFVTRADIDRVAQYGVNTLRIPTTYAAWFDVPGSNLYHGRQIEHFRNIAEYAIQKHGMHVVLGLHSQPGSVNNLQIGEKFGEAGWFYNDTNMAYSLQVMDAVLDYVKSSSNPSQYTIAPINEASDTGLQFFGSTKTVSLEGTNYLNTFYRTVLKMIKKKGLRNWMMVGDCFMGASYWAPFYTKSDRVVVDSHFYYFAAAGVYANYAPSLPCGQAEAAQTTLPVFVGEFSLQAYYNNSLALRQTMYSTQVYAWSKYLSGGSFWNIRYLGSDLVSSGEGGTKDYWSFMDLIDDGVVLPGGQLNSSFC
;
A
#
# COMPACT_ATOMS: atom_id res chain seq x y z
N MET A 1 -16.14 -20.09 -19.68
CA MET A 1 -16.19 -19.01 -20.70
C MET A 1 -15.90 -17.68 -20.00
N ARG A 2 -15.08 -16.83 -20.61
CA ARG A 2 -14.62 -15.53 -20.08
C ARG A 2 -15.78 -14.77 -19.43
N VAL A 3 -15.63 -14.51 -18.14
CA VAL A 3 -16.47 -13.59 -17.38
C VAL A 3 -16.26 -12.21 -18.01
N SER A 4 -17.29 -11.70 -18.67
CA SER A 4 -17.25 -10.39 -19.30
C SER A 4 -17.05 -9.31 -18.25
N SER A 5 -16.04 -8.47 -18.49
CA SER A 5 -15.53 -7.34 -17.70
C SER A 5 -16.53 -6.20 -17.44
N ALA A 6 -17.84 -6.41 -17.67
CA ALA A 6 -18.90 -5.42 -17.45
C ALA A 6 -19.81 -5.76 -16.26
N ALA A 7 -19.87 -7.02 -15.80
CA ALA A 7 -20.55 -7.35 -14.54
C ALA A 7 -19.67 -7.01 -13.31
N LEU A 8 -18.34 -7.04 -13.49
CA LEU A 8 -17.39 -6.65 -12.45
C LEU A 8 -17.36 -5.14 -12.21
N ALA A 9 -17.64 -4.32 -13.23
CA ALA A 9 -17.67 -2.86 -13.07
C ALA A 9 -18.86 -2.36 -12.24
N LEU A 10 -19.99 -3.08 -12.23
CA LEU A 10 -21.12 -2.75 -11.34
C LEU A 10 -20.96 -3.37 -9.95
N ALA A 11 -20.33 -4.54 -9.81
CA ALA A 11 -20.05 -5.15 -8.50
C ALA A 11 -18.96 -4.40 -7.71
N VAL A 12 -18.01 -3.76 -8.41
CA VAL A 12 -17.00 -2.87 -7.81
C VAL A 12 -17.63 -1.55 -7.33
N ALA A 13 -18.77 -1.13 -7.89
CA ALA A 13 -19.57 -0.02 -7.39
C ALA A 13 -20.61 -0.43 -6.33
N SER A 14 -20.81 -1.74 -6.10
CA SER A 14 -21.80 -2.28 -5.17
C SER A 14 -21.24 -3.36 -4.26
N GLY A 15 -20.12 -3.09 -3.56
CA GLY A 15 -19.74 -3.74 -2.30
C GLY A 15 -19.83 -5.27 -2.17
N ALA A 16 -19.75 -6.02 -3.27
CA ALA A 16 -20.03 -7.45 -3.29
C ALA A 16 -18.93 -8.23 -4.01
N VAL A 17 -17.69 -8.02 -3.60
CA VAL A 17 -16.61 -9.00 -3.72
C VAL A 17 -15.82 -8.91 -2.42
N GLN A 18 -15.76 -10.02 -1.67
CA GLN A 18 -14.91 -10.12 -0.50
C GLN A 18 -13.45 -10.07 -0.95
N VAL A 19 -12.79 -8.95 -0.66
CA VAL A 19 -11.34 -8.80 -0.79
C VAL A 19 -10.76 -9.38 0.49
N GLN A 20 -10.09 -10.52 0.38
CA GLN A 20 -9.36 -11.13 1.47
C GLN A 20 -7.92 -10.61 1.37
N ALA A 21 -7.51 -9.78 2.33
CA ALA A 21 -6.20 -9.15 2.33
C ALA A 21 -5.05 -10.13 2.61
N ALA A 22 -3.85 -9.57 2.47
CA ALA A 22 -2.55 -10.21 2.33
C ALA A 22 -2.30 -11.46 3.20
N PRO A 23 -1.57 -12.43 2.66
CA PRO A 23 -1.12 -13.55 3.45
C PRO A 23 -0.04 -13.10 4.45
N LEU A 24 -0.35 -13.24 5.73
CA LEU A 24 0.66 -13.51 6.75
C LEU A 24 1.18 -14.91 6.50
N PHE A 25 2.21 -15.05 5.67
CA PHE A 25 2.88 -16.33 5.50
C PHE A 25 3.81 -16.58 6.69
N GLY A 26 3.21 -17.11 7.75
CA GLY A 26 3.88 -17.58 8.96
C GLY A 26 3.10 -18.68 9.67
N PHE A 27 2.36 -19.52 8.93
CA PHE A 27 1.61 -20.65 9.51
C PHE A 27 1.99 -21.99 8.86
N GLY A 28 3.17 -22.51 9.23
CA GLY A 28 3.32 -23.95 9.30
C GLY A 28 2.52 -24.46 10.49
N SER A 29 1.26 -24.89 10.26
CA SER A 29 0.60 -26.05 10.93
C SER A 29 -0.94 -26.05 10.90
N LEU A 30 -1.63 -25.08 10.28
CA LEU A 30 -3.10 -25.21 10.10
C LEU A 30 -3.45 -26.10 8.90
N VAL A 31 -2.67 -25.99 7.83
CA VAL A 31 -2.76 -26.81 6.62
C VAL A 31 -2.47 -28.28 6.93
N ASP A 32 -1.52 -28.58 7.82
CA ASP A 32 -1.24 -29.95 8.26
C ASP A 32 -2.34 -30.56 9.15
N ILE A 33 -3.16 -29.72 9.79
CA ILE A 33 -4.34 -30.19 10.55
C ILE A 33 -5.49 -30.43 9.57
N ILE A 34 -5.68 -29.56 8.58
CA ILE A 34 -6.70 -29.70 7.53
C ILE A 34 -6.42 -30.94 6.66
N HIS A 35 -5.19 -31.13 6.18
CA HIS A 35 -4.83 -32.35 5.44
C HIS A 35 -5.01 -33.62 6.28
N ARG A 36 -4.67 -33.58 7.59
CA ARG A 36 -4.93 -34.73 8.49
C ARG A 36 -6.41 -34.96 8.81
N VAL A 37 -7.27 -34.00 8.55
CA VAL A 37 -8.73 -34.15 8.64
C VAL A 37 -9.28 -34.65 7.31
N GLU A 38 -8.79 -34.13 6.18
CA GLU A 38 -9.12 -34.58 4.82
C GLU A 38 -8.75 -36.06 4.61
N ASP A 39 -7.53 -36.48 4.95
CA ASP A 39 -7.09 -37.88 4.85
C ASP A 39 -7.96 -38.84 5.68
N ARG A 40 -8.47 -38.36 6.83
CA ARG A 40 -9.37 -39.14 7.71
C ARG A 40 -10.81 -39.19 7.20
N VAL A 41 -11.26 -38.14 6.52
CA VAL A 41 -12.58 -38.09 5.89
C VAL A 41 -12.60 -38.95 4.64
N GLU A 42 -11.56 -38.89 3.79
CA GLU A 42 -11.43 -39.73 2.60
C GLU A 42 -11.35 -41.23 2.97
N SER A 43 -10.55 -41.59 3.98
CA SER A 43 -10.50 -42.96 4.50
C SER A 43 -11.84 -43.45 5.08
N TRP A 44 -12.64 -42.55 5.66
CA TRP A 44 -13.97 -42.87 6.17
C TRP A 44 -14.98 -43.07 5.03
N LEU A 45 -14.92 -42.24 3.99
CA LEU A 45 -15.81 -42.29 2.83
C LEU A 45 -15.57 -43.55 1.97
N ASP A 46 -14.31 -43.94 1.77
CA ASP A 46 -13.93 -45.19 1.10
C ASP A 46 -14.43 -46.43 1.84
N LYS A 47 -14.38 -46.41 3.18
CA LYS A 47 -14.88 -47.50 4.03
C LYS A 47 -16.39 -47.73 3.87
N TYR A 48 -17.15 -46.70 3.49
CA TYR A 48 -18.59 -46.77 3.27
C TYR A 48 -19.00 -46.71 1.78
N GLY A 49 -18.03 -46.76 0.87
CA GLY A 49 -18.29 -46.77 -0.59
C GLY A 49 -18.94 -45.49 -1.11
N ILE A 50 -18.71 -44.35 -0.46
CA ILE A 50 -19.28 -43.06 -0.85
C ILE A 50 -18.28 -42.36 -1.79
N ASP A 51 -18.55 -42.45 -3.09
CA ASP A 51 -17.78 -41.76 -4.13
C ASP A 51 -18.22 -40.28 -4.22
N ILE A 52 -17.30 -39.37 -3.92
CA ILE A 52 -17.44 -37.92 -4.14
C ILE A 52 -16.43 -37.43 -5.18
N THR A 53 -16.36 -38.11 -6.32
CA THR A 53 -15.72 -37.54 -7.51
C THR A 53 -16.53 -36.33 -8.00
N PRO A 54 -15.96 -35.10 -8.05
CA PRO A 54 -16.67 -33.96 -8.60
C PRO A 54 -16.86 -34.13 -10.11
N SER A 55 -18.07 -34.46 -10.53
CA SER A 55 -18.50 -34.46 -11.94
C SER A 55 -19.07 -33.09 -12.30
N THR A 56 -18.44 -32.38 -13.25
CA THR A 56 -19.04 -31.18 -13.85
C THR A 56 -19.99 -31.61 -14.97
N ASP A 57 -21.29 -31.60 -14.69
CA ASP A 57 -22.35 -31.85 -15.68
C ASP A 57 -22.50 -30.62 -16.60
N ALA A 58 -21.76 -30.62 -17.70
CA ALA A 58 -21.72 -29.54 -18.69
C ALA A 58 -23.05 -29.37 -19.48
N ASP A 59 -23.99 -30.30 -19.36
CA ASP A 59 -25.18 -30.38 -20.22
C ASP A 59 -26.47 -29.81 -19.57
N LYS A 60 -26.36 -29.19 -18.38
CA LYS A 60 -27.51 -28.63 -17.62
C LYS A 60 -27.53 -27.10 -17.47
N HIS A 61 -26.87 -26.36 -18.34
CA HIS A 61 -27.06 -24.91 -18.38
C HIS A 61 -28.35 -24.56 -19.14
N GLY A 62 -29.28 -23.85 -18.48
CA GLY A 62 -30.53 -23.37 -19.07
C GLY A 62 -30.34 -22.47 -20.30
N PRO A 63 -31.43 -22.00 -20.95
CA PRO A 63 -31.35 -21.33 -22.24
C PRO A 63 -30.42 -20.11 -22.21
N THR A 64 -29.52 -20.06 -23.20
CA THR A 64 -28.59 -18.95 -23.41
C THR A 64 -29.33 -17.74 -23.94
N PHE A 65 -29.16 -16.58 -23.29
CA PHE A 65 -29.63 -15.29 -23.79
C PHE A 65 -28.56 -14.64 -24.66
N THR A 66 -28.94 -14.18 -25.86
CA THR A 66 -28.06 -13.42 -26.74
C THR A 66 -27.86 -12.01 -26.17
N PHE A 67 -26.68 -11.72 -25.63
CA PHE A 67 -26.31 -10.40 -25.08
C PHE A 67 -25.49 -9.61 -26.09
N ASP A 68 -25.95 -8.41 -26.48
CA ASP A 68 -25.25 -7.54 -27.43
C ASP A 68 -24.16 -6.70 -26.72
N TYR A 69 -22.94 -7.24 -26.69
CA TYR A 69 -21.76 -6.67 -26.06
C TYR A 69 -21.21 -5.41 -26.75
N LYS A 70 -21.74 -5.00 -27.91
CA LYS A 70 -21.22 -3.86 -28.69
C LYS A 70 -21.36 -2.51 -28.00
N LYS A 71 -22.18 -2.39 -26.94
CA LYS A 71 -22.38 -1.12 -26.20
C LYS A 71 -21.29 -0.79 -25.17
N PHE A 72 -20.45 -1.74 -24.76
CA PHE A 72 -19.48 -1.56 -23.66
C PHE A 72 -18.01 -1.73 -24.07
N LEU A 73 -17.75 -2.10 -25.33
CA LEU A 73 -16.42 -2.06 -25.90
C LEU A 73 -16.13 -0.63 -26.36
N LYS A 74 -15.48 0.18 -25.51
CA LYS A 74 -14.62 1.22 -26.08
C LYS A 74 -13.49 0.49 -26.78
N ALA A 75 -13.28 0.79 -28.06
CA ALA A 75 -12.11 0.30 -28.78
C ALA A 75 -10.86 0.75 -28.01
N VAL A 76 -10.11 -0.20 -27.46
CA VAL A 76 -8.77 0.06 -26.95
C VAL A 76 -7.93 0.36 -28.18
N SER A 77 -7.32 1.54 -28.23
CA SER A 77 -6.37 1.80 -29.31
C SER A 77 -5.20 0.83 -29.15
N ASN A 78 -4.85 0.13 -30.24
CA ASN A 78 -3.60 -0.64 -30.29
C ASN A 78 -2.36 0.26 -30.40
N ASP A 79 -2.55 1.57 -30.54
CA ASP A 79 -1.47 2.53 -30.64
C ASP A 79 -0.82 2.73 -29.27
N ARG A 80 0.40 2.23 -29.14
CA ARG A 80 1.28 2.50 -28.00
C ARG A 80 1.96 3.85 -28.21
N TYR A 81 1.48 4.89 -27.54
CA TYR A 81 2.12 6.20 -27.56
C TYR A 81 3.13 6.31 -26.43
N ALA A 82 4.35 6.76 -26.74
CA ALA A 82 5.29 7.20 -25.73
C ALA A 82 4.70 8.42 -25.01
N ARG A 83 4.48 8.31 -23.70
CA ARG A 83 3.99 9.41 -22.86
C ARG A 83 5.04 9.76 -21.80
N TYR A 84 5.09 11.04 -21.46
CA TYR A 84 5.96 11.56 -20.41
C TYR A 84 5.14 12.35 -19.41
N ILE A 85 5.40 12.12 -18.12
CA ILE A 85 4.80 12.90 -17.04
C ILE A 85 5.77 14.01 -16.67
N ALA A 86 5.41 15.25 -17.02
CA ALA A 86 6.24 16.41 -16.76
C ALA A 86 6.51 16.60 -15.27
N LYS A 87 7.80 16.66 -14.90
CA LYS A 87 8.22 17.04 -13.55
C LYS A 87 7.88 18.51 -13.31
N LYS A 88 6.99 18.77 -12.37
CA LYS A 88 6.65 20.11 -11.89
C LYS A 88 7.04 20.23 -10.42
N LYS A 89 7.35 21.44 -9.97
CA LYS A 89 7.51 21.71 -8.53
C LYS A 89 6.18 21.49 -7.83
N PHE A 90 6.20 20.95 -6.61
CA PHE A 90 4.99 20.78 -5.82
C PHE A 90 4.35 22.14 -5.50
N ALA A 91 3.13 22.36 -6.00
CA ALA A 91 2.30 23.53 -5.72
C ALA A 91 1.01 23.17 -4.96
N GLY A 92 0.72 21.87 -4.82
CA GLY A 92 -0.47 21.33 -4.19
C GLY A 92 -1.04 20.15 -4.97
N TRP A 93 -1.71 19.24 -4.26
CA TRP A 93 -2.19 17.97 -4.81
C TRP A 93 -3.26 18.11 -5.91
N ASP A 94 -3.94 19.26 -6.00
CA ASP A 94 -4.94 19.53 -7.05
C ASP A 94 -4.34 19.59 -8.47
N SER A 95 -3.05 19.92 -8.59
CA SER A 95 -2.39 20.15 -9.89
C SER A 95 -1.09 19.37 -10.06
N TYR A 96 -0.58 18.80 -8.97
CA TYR A 96 0.63 18.00 -8.97
C TYR A 96 0.33 16.56 -9.40
N LYS A 97 1.22 15.99 -10.22
CA LYS A 97 1.14 14.60 -10.69
C LYS A 97 2.36 13.85 -10.18
N ALA A 98 2.15 13.05 -9.15
CA ALA A 98 3.19 12.28 -8.50
C ALA A 98 3.53 11.04 -9.32
N VAL A 99 4.82 10.88 -9.61
CA VAL A 99 5.44 9.60 -9.95
C VAL A 99 6.31 9.26 -8.76
N GLY A 100 5.79 8.44 -7.87
CA GLY A 100 6.37 8.18 -6.57
C GLY A 100 6.94 6.77 -6.42
N VAL A 101 7.78 6.62 -5.41
CA VAL A 101 8.19 5.34 -4.85
C VAL A 101 8.12 5.41 -3.33
N ASN A 102 7.68 4.33 -2.70
CA ASN A 102 7.74 4.18 -1.25
C ASN A 102 9.17 3.83 -0.83
N LEU A 103 9.61 4.37 0.30
CA LEU A 103 10.78 3.94 1.04
C LEU A 103 10.34 3.07 2.22
N GLY A 104 9.43 2.14 1.95
CA GLY A 104 8.97 1.15 2.90
C GLY A 104 10.10 0.21 3.29
N THR A 105 9.89 -0.48 4.39
CA THR A 105 10.80 -1.46 4.99
C THR A 105 12.16 -0.88 5.38
N TRP A 106 12.26 0.46 5.40
CA TRP A 106 13.45 1.21 5.81
C TRP A 106 13.37 1.64 7.27
N LEU A 107 12.44 2.55 7.63
CA LEU A 107 12.26 3.10 8.99
C LEU A 107 11.05 2.50 9.73
N GLU A 108 10.42 1.53 9.10
CA GLU A 108 9.51 0.53 9.64
C GLU A 108 9.93 -0.79 8.99
N ILE A 109 9.79 -1.92 9.68
CA ILE A 109 10.34 -3.20 9.20
C ILE A 109 9.21 -4.19 8.91
N GLU A 110 9.19 -4.74 7.70
CA GLU A 110 8.37 -5.89 7.35
C GLU A 110 9.26 -7.11 7.07
N ALA A 111 9.03 -8.20 7.82
CA ALA A 111 9.89 -9.38 7.82
C ALA A 111 10.07 -10.03 6.44
N ASN A 112 9.02 -10.03 5.61
CA ASN A 112 9.03 -10.61 4.27
C ASN A 112 9.85 -9.79 3.25
N TYR A 113 10.01 -8.48 3.46
CA TYR A 113 10.80 -7.63 2.56
C TYR A 113 12.28 -7.64 2.92
N THR A 114 12.61 -7.70 4.21
CA THR A 114 13.97 -7.59 4.74
C THR A 114 14.26 -8.74 5.70
N PRO A 115 14.30 -10.00 5.20
CA PRO A 115 14.51 -11.19 6.03
C PRO A 115 15.91 -11.23 6.69
N ASP A 116 16.82 -10.36 6.26
CA ASP A 116 18.14 -10.16 6.83
C ASP A 116 18.14 -9.28 8.09
N VAL A 117 17.10 -8.47 8.30
CA VAL A 117 16.95 -7.60 9.47
C VAL A 117 16.30 -8.35 10.63
N LEU A 118 15.18 -9.02 10.37
CA LEU A 118 14.46 -9.79 11.38
C LEU A 118 14.84 -11.28 11.25
N PRO A 119 15.45 -11.89 12.27
CA PRO A 119 15.75 -13.31 12.25
C PRO A 119 14.49 -14.15 12.05
N ALA A 120 14.64 -15.32 11.42
CA ALA A 120 13.55 -16.27 11.24
C ALA A 120 12.87 -16.58 12.57
N GLY A 121 11.53 -16.50 12.58
CA GLY A 121 10.71 -16.76 13.77
C GLY A 121 10.13 -15.51 14.43
N TYR A 122 10.57 -14.30 14.04
CA TYR A 122 9.93 -13.05 14.45
C TYR A 122 9.03 -12.51 13.34
N GLN A 123 7.78 -12.21 13.68
CA GLN A 123 6.78 -11.71 12.73
C GLN A 123 6.85 -10.19 12.56
N ASP A 124 7.38 -9.47 13.55
CA ASP A 124 7.43 -8.01 13.58
C ASP A 124 8.63 -7.48 14.39
N GLU A 125 8.96 -6.21 14.16
CA GLU A 125 10.00 -5.47 14.89
C GLU A 125 9.74 -5.49 16.40
N TRP A 126 8.47 -5.34 16.81
CA TRP A 126 8.06 -5.33 18.21
C TRP A 126 8.51 -6.59 18.95
N SER A 127 8.16 -7.75 18.43
CA SER A 127 8.41 -9.06 19.04
C SER A 127 9.90 -9.39 19.05
N TYR A 128 10.62 -8.98 18.00
CA TYR A 128 12.07 -9.10 17.96
C TYR A 128 12.73 -8.27 19.06
N CYS A 129 12.48 -6.97 19.12
CA CYS A 129 13.06 -6.08 20.13
C CYS A 129 12.63 -6.46 21.57
N ALA A 130 11.39 -6.91 21.76
CA ALA A 130 10.94 -7.42 23.06
C ALA A 130 11.73 -8.66 23.51
N ALA A 131 12.09 -9.56 22.58
CA ALA A 131 12.77 -10.80 22.90
C ALA A 131 14.27 -10.62 23.17
N VAL A 132 14.96 -9.77 22.39
CA VAL A 132 16.42 -9.61 22.50
C VAL A 132 16.85 -8.39 23.31
N GLY A 133 15.93 -7.46 23.59
CA GLY A 133 16.21 -6.19 24.25
C GLY A 133 16.72 -5.11 23.30
N LYS A 134 16.49 -3.84 23.67
CA LYS A 134 16.82 -2.67 22.84
C LYS A 134 18.33 -2.52 22.56
N ASP A 135 19.18 -2.98 23.46
CA ASP A 135 20.64 -2.95 23.28
C ASP A 135 21.14 -3.90 22.17
N VAL A 136 20.35 -4.93 21.84
CA VAL A 136 20.67 -5.88 20.76
C VAL A 136 19.93 -5.52 19.48
N CYS A 137 18.64 -5.20 19.55
CA CYS A 137 17.87 -4.88 18.34
C CYS A 137 18.26 -3.52 17.74
N GLY A 138 18.58 -2.52 18.57
CA GLY A 138 18.92 -1.17 18.13
C GLY A 138 20.08 -1.11 17.15
N PRO A 139 21.26 -1.68 17.46
CA PRO A 139 22.39 -1.70 16.52
C PRO A 139 22.10 -2.42 15.19
N VAL A 140 21.25 -3.45 15.18
CA VAL A 140 20.82 -4.13 13.95
C VAL A 140 19.99 -3.18 13.08
N LEU A 141 19.02 -2.51 13.70
CA LEU A 141 18.15 -1.54 13.04
C LEU A 141 18.91 -0.32 12.54
N GLU A 142 19.82 0.25 13.34
CA GLU A 142 20.65 1.40 12.94
C GLU A 142 21.53 1.08 11.72
N LYS A 143 22.15 -0.10 11.69
CA LYS A 143 22.93 -0.56 10.52
C LYS A 143 22.07 -0.67 9.27
N HIS A 144 20.83 -1.17 9.41
CA HIS A 144 19.86 -1.21 8.33
C HIS A 144 19.50 0.20 7.86
N TYR A 145 19.15 1.10 8.77
CA TYR A 145 18.77 2.48 8.45
C TYR A 145 19.88 3.22 7.70
N GLU A 146 21.14 2.99 8.04
CA GLU A 146 22.32 3.61 7.40
C GLU A 146 22.56 3.15 5.96
N SER A 147 22.19 1.91 5.62
CA SER A 147 22.61 1.26 4.37
C SER A 147 21.47 0.89 3.41
N PHE A 148 20.24 0.77 3.91
CA PHE A 148 19.11 0.30 3.12
C PHE A 148 18.54 1.34 2.16
N VAL A 149 18.64 2.64 2.46
CA VAL A 149 18.36 3.70 1.48
C VAL A 149 19.49 4.71 1.50
N THR A 150 20.11 4.92 0.34
CA THR A 150 21.24 5.83 0.19
C THR A 150 20.91 7.00 -0.73
N ARG A 151 21.75 8.04 -0.70
CA ARG A 151 21.66 9.16 -1.65
C ARG A 151 21.82 8.71 -3.11
N ALA A 152 22.58 7.65 -3.37
CA ALA A 152 22.72 7.08 -4.71
C ALA A 152 21.42 6.42 -5.19
N ASP A 153 20.67 5.79 -4.29
CA ASP A 153 19.33 5.27 -4.59
C ASP A 153 18.37 6.40 -4.99
N ILE A 154 18.40 7.52 -4.26
CA ILE A 154 17.61 8.72 -4.59
C ILE A 154 17.98 9.28 -5.96
N ASP A 155 19.28 9.38 -6.25
CA ASP A 155 19.75 9.81 -7.58
C ASP A 155 19.25 8.87 -8.69
N ARG A 156 19.28 7.56 -8.45
CA ARG A 156 18.83 6.55 -9.41
C ARG A 156 17.34 6.67 -9.68
N VAL A 157 16.48 6.67 -8.65
CA VAL A 157 15.03 6.78 -8.89
C VAL A 157 14.66 8.12 -9.54
N ALA A 158 15.38 9.21 -9.23
CA ALA A 158 15.21 10.50 -9.89
C ALA A 158 15.48 10.42 -11.41
N GLN A 159 16.52 9.71 -11.83
CA GLN A 159 16.85 9.49 -13.25
C GLN A 159 15.74 8.74 -13.99
N TYR A 160 14.98 7.89 -13.30
CA TYR A 160 13.84 7.14 -13.84
C TYR A 160 12.49 7.86 -13.70
N GLY A 161 12.53 9.17 -13.40
CA GLY A 161 11.34 10.02 -13.44
C GLY A 161 10.64 10.21 -12.10
N VAL A 162 11.08 9.54 -11.03
CA VAL A 162 10.50 9.73 -9.70
C VAL A 162 10.65 11.19 -9.27
N ASN A 163 9.55 11.74 -8.76
CA ASN A 163 9.44 13.12 -8.29
C ASN A 163 8.85 13.21 -6.86
N THR A 164 8.40 12.09 -6.30
CA THR A 164 7.78 12.01 -4.97
C THR A 164 8.34 10.83 -4.21
N LEU A 165 8.64 10.99 -2.93
CA LEU A 165 8.99 9.90 -2.01
C LEU A 165 7.89 9.79 -0.96
N ARG A 166 7.32 8.60 -0.77
CA ARG A 166 6.52 8.28 0.42
C ARG A 166 7.41 7.54 1.40
N ILE A 167 7.56 8.06 2.61
CA ILE A 167 8.52 7.54 3.59
C ILE A 167 7.72 7.11 4.83
N PRO A 168 7.40 5.81 4.93
CA PRO A 168 6.82 5.22 6.13
C PRO A 168 7.79 5.29 7.32
N THR A 169 7.26 5.57 8.50
CA THR A 169 7.98 5.57 9.76
C THR A 169 7.09 4.96 10.83
N THR A 170 7.69 4.26 11.80
CA THR A 170 6.96 3.91 13.02
C THR A 170 6.73 5.16 13.89
N TYR A 171 5.71 5.14 14.77
CA TYR A 171 5.56 6.22 15.76
C TYR A 171 6.79 6.33 16.68
N ALA A 172 7.51 5.23 16.90
CA ALA A 172 8.68 5.16 17.76
C ALA A 172 9.86 5.94 17.20
N ALA A 173 9.89 6.29 15.91
CA ALA A 173 10.86 7.25 15.39
C ALA A 173 10.68 8.65 16.00
N TRP A 174 9.46 9.02 16.41
CA TRP A 174 9.09 10.39 16.75
C TRP A 174 8.89 10.63 18.23
N PHE A 175 8.49 9.59 18.96
CA PHE A 175 8.19 9.68 20.38
C PHE A 175 8.42 8.34 21.06
N ASP A 176 9.16 8.34 22.18
CA ASP A 176 9.38 7.15 23.02
C ASP A 176 8.14 6.89 23.89
N VAL A 177 7.18 6.16 23.33
CA VAL A 177 5.94 5.81 24.03
C VAL A 177 6.25 4.83 25.17
N PRO A 178 5.86 5.15 26.42
CA PRO A 178 6.06 4.24 27.54
C PRO A 178 5.46 2.85 27.28
N GLY A 179 6.28 1.81 27.46
CA GLY A 179 5.87 0.41 27.26
C GLY A 179 6.00 -0.09 25.81
N SER A 180 6.39 0.76 24.85
CA SER A 180 6.68 0.30 23.49
C SER A 180 7.96 -0.51 23.40
N ASN A 181 7.89 -1.65 22.71
CA ASN A 181 9.06 -2.45 22.35
C ASN A 181 9.64 -2.08 20.98
N LEU A 182 8.97 -1.22 20.20
CA LEU A 182 9.60 -0.67 19.00
C LEU A 182 10.84 0.13 19.39
N TYR A 183 11.82 0.16 18.48
CA TYR A 183 13.07 0.84 18.74
C TYR A 183 12.90 2.36 18.59
N HIS A 184 13.33 3.13 19.61
CA HIS A 184 13.43 4.60 19.55
C HIS A 184 14.92 4.97 19.50
N GLY A 185 15.36 5.48 18.35
CA GLY A 185 16.77 5.76 18.07
C GLY A 185 16.95 6.92 17.11
N ARG A 186 17.86 6.78 16.14
CA ARG A 186 18.27 7.85 15.22
C ARG A 186 17.47 7.87 13.92
N GLN A 187 16.27 7.27 13.87
CA GLN A 187 15.44 7.21 12.67
C GLN A 187 15.20 8.60 12.05
N ILE A 188 14.99 9.64 12.86
CA ILE A 188 14.78 11.02 12.36
C ILE A 188 16.05 11.57 11.69
N GLU A 189 17.25 11.20 12.15
CA GLU A 189 18.50 11.62 11.52
C GLU A 189 18.64 11.01 10.13
N HIS A 190 18.37 9.70 10.01
CA HIS A 190 18.37 8.97 8.74
C HIS A 190 17.31 9.51 7.79
N PHE A 191 16.08 9.70 8.28
CA PHE A 191 14.99 10.34 7.56
C PHE A 191 15.42 11.70 7.00
N ARG A 192 15.96 12.57 7.84
CA ARG A 192 16.39 13.93 7.46
C ARG A 192 17.45 13.89 6.37
N ASN A 193 18.45 13.02 6.52
CA ASN A 193 19.55 12.90 5.57
C ASN A 193 19.07 12.58 4.15
N ILE A 194 18.09 11.68 4.01
CA ILE A 194 17.53 11.29 2.70
C ILE A 194 16.49 12.29 2.21
N ALA A 195 15.55 12.71 3.06
CA ALA A 195 14.45 13.61 2.68
C ALA A 195 14.99 14.98 2.26
N GLU A 196 15.90 15.58 3.04
CA GLU A 196 16.45 16.89 2.69
C GLU A 196 17.33 16.82 1.43
N TYR A 197 18.09 15.73 1.23
CA TYR A 197 18.85 15.52 0.01
C TYR A 197 17.94 15.42 -1.23
N ALA A 198 16.87 14.62 -1.14
CA ALA A 198 15.89 14.46 -2.22
C ALA A 198 15.22 15.80 -2.59
N ILE A 199 14.81 16.58 -1.57
CA ILE A 199 14.20 17.89 -1.78
C ILE A 199 15.20 18.88 -2.39
N GLN A 200 16.40 19.00 -1.83
CA GLN A 200 17.37 20.02 -2.24
C GLN A 200 17.99 19.73 -3.61
N LYS A 201 18.34 18.47 -3.88
CA LYS A 201 19.01 18.09 -5.13
C LYS A 201 18.03 17.90 -6.28
N HIS A 202 16.89 17.26 -6.04
CA HIS A 202 15.97 16.83 -7.09
C HIS A 202 14.63 17.57 -7.10
N GLY A 203 14.38 18.44 -6.12
CA GLY A 203 13.09 19.11 -5.98
C GLY A 203 11.94 18.14 -5.71
N MET A 204 12.23 16.97 -5.13
CA MET A 204 11.21 15.97 -4.84
C MET A 204 10.27 16.44 -3.73
N HIS A 205 9.02 15.98 -3.81
CA HIS A 205 8.04 16.12 -2.74
C HIS A 205 8.09 14.90 -1.81
N VAL A 206 7.92 15.10 -0.50
CA VAL A 206 7.99 14.01 0.49
C VAL A 206 6.64 13.85 1.18
N VAL A 207 6.07 12.65 1.13
CA VAL A 207 4.98 12.22 2.02
C VAL A 207 5.63 11.58 3.24
N LEU A 208 5.56 12.26 4.38
CA LEU A 208 6.00 11.74 5.68
C LEU A 208 4.82 10.95 6.27
N GLY A 209 4.97 9.63 6.34
CA GLY A 209 3.91 8.72 6.78
C GLY A 209 4.19 8.09 8.14
N LEU A 210 3.21 8.17 9.05
CA LEU A 210 3.15 7.31 10.23
C LEU A 210 2.46 6.01 9.84
N HIS A 211 3.25 4.96 9.71
CA HIS A 211 2.79 3.65 9.29
C HIS A 211 2.14 2.89 10.46
N SER A 212 2.67 3.09 11.68
CA SER A 212 2.11 2.57 12.92
C SER A 212 1.64 3.69 13.86
N GLN A 213 0.70 3.35 14.75
CA GLN A 213 0.32 4.19 15.90
C GLN A 213 0.37 3.38 17.20
N PRO A 214 0.52 4.03 18.37
CA PRO A 214 0.54 3.36 19.65
C PRO A 214 -0.70 2.48 19.88
N GLY A 215 -0.51 1.21 20.16
CA GLY A 215 -1.58 0.24 20.35
C GLY A 215 -2.07 -0.45 19.07
N SER A 216 -1.45 -0.23 17.91
CA SER A 216 -1.78 -0.88 16.63
C SER A 216 -3.12 -0.50 16.02
N VAL A 217 -3.09 -0.15 14.74
CA VAL A 217 -4.25 0.36 14.00
C VAL A 217 -4.97 -0.71 13.19
N ASN A 218 -4.42 -1.92 13.04
CA ASN A 218 -4.96 -2.87 12.05
C ASN A 218 -4.64 -4.35 12.27
N ASN A 219 -4.17 -4.79 13.45
CA ASN A 219 -3.79 -6.20 13.74
C ASN A 219 -2.58 -6.73 12.95
N LEU A 220 -1.90 -5.89 12.15
CA LEU A 220 -0.75 -6.28 11.36
C LEU A 220 0.55 -5.73 11.96
N GLN A 221 1.68 -6.31 11.54
CA GLN A 221 3.02 -5.84 11.90
C GLN A 221 3.21 -4.35 11.56
N ILE A 222 2.67 -3.92 10.42
CA ILE A 222 2.73 -2.53 9.95
C ILE A 222 1.96 -1.55 10.86
N GLY A 223 0.92 -2.04 11.56
CA GLY A 223 0.12 -1.22 12.46
C GLY A 223 0.81 -0.92 13.78
N GLU A 224 1.67 -1.84 14.25
CA GLU A 224 2.62 -1.73 15.36
C GLU A 224 3.17 -3.13 15.71
N LYS A 225 2.27 -4.10 15.86
CA LYS A 225 2.53 -5.45 16.33
C LYS A 225 1.43 -6.39 15.81
N PHE A 226 1.84 -7.53 15.30
CA PHE A 226 0.92 -8.54 14.81
C PHE A 226 -0.04 -9.04 15.91
N GLY A 227 -1.33 -9.12 15.56
CA GLY A 227 -2.39 -9.57 16.46
C GLY A 227 -2.86 -8.53 17.49
N GLU A 228 -2.32 -7.31 17.46
CA GLU A 228 -2.71 -6.21 18.37
C GLU A 228 -3.62 -5.19 17.66
N ALA A 229 -4.63 -4.65 18.34
CA ALA A 229 -5.56 -3.65 17.79
C ALA A 229 -6.19 -2.76 18.87
N GLY A 230 -5.38 -2.27 19.79
CA GLY A 230 -5.77 -1.40 20.89
C GLY A 230 -5.78 0.10 20.59
N TRP A 231 -5.46 0.58 19.37
CA TRP A 231 -5.48 2.02 19.07
C TRP A 231 -6.89 2.61 19.12
N PHE A 232 -7.86 1.94 18.51
CA PHE A 232 -9.24 2.42 18.44
C PHE A 232 -9.88 2.47 19.83
N TYR A 233 -10.65 3.53 20.09
CA TYR A 233 -11.42 3.73 21.32
C TYR A 233 -10.57 3.77 22.60
N ASN A 234 -9.28 4.11 22.47
CA ASN A 234 -8.37 4.21 23.60
C ASN A 234 -7.80 5.64 23.72
N ASP A 235 -8.23 6.36 24.75
CA ASP A 235 -7.84 7.76 24.96
C ASP A 235 -6.34 7.93 25.21
N THR A 236 -5.68 6.94 25.81
CA THR A 236 -4.23 6.97 26.06
C THR A 236 -3.46 6.86 24.76
N ASN A 237 -3.84 5.90 23.90
CA ASN A 237 -3.23 5.73 22.59
C ASN A 237 -3.49 6.92 21.66
N MET A 238 -4.69 7.51 21.70
CA MET A 238 -4.98 8.78 21.03
C MET A 238 -4.07 9.90 21.53
N ALA A 239 -3.92 10.06 22.85
CA ALA A 239 -3.06 11.10 23.42
C ALA A 239 -1.59 10.93 22.99
N TYR A 240 -1.06 9.72 22.97
CA TYR A 240 0.29 9.46 22.45
C TYR A 240 0.40 9.71 20.95
N SER A 241 -0.60 9.30 20.17
CA SER A 241 -0.64 9.59 18.72
C SER A 241 -0.58 11.09 18.45
N LEU A 242 -1.26 11.90 19.27
CA LEU A 242 -1.20 13.36 19.16
C LEU A 242 0.16 13.95 19.59
N GLN A 243 0.87 13.32 20.55
CA GLN A 243 2.23 13.73 20.90
C GLN A 243 3.23 13.41 19.78
N VAL A 244 3.11 12.22 19.18
CA VAL A 244 3.83 11.81 17.96
C VAL A 244 3.59 12.84 16.85
N MET A 245 2.34 13.23 16.62
CA MET A 245 2.02 14.25 15.63
C MET A 245 2.62 15.62 15.95
N ASP A 246 2.68 16.03 17.21
CA ASP A 246 3.32 17.30 17.57
C ASP A 246 4.82 17.30 17.20
N ALA A 247 5.52 16.19 17.47
CA ALA A 247 6.93 15.99 17.09
C ALA A 247 7.14 15.98 15.57
N VAL A 248 6.26 15.29 14.81
CA VAL A 248 6.28 15.31 13.34
C VAL A 248 6.14 16.74 12.81
N LEU A 249 5.21 17.53 13.36
CA LEU A 249 4.99 18.91 12.92
C LEU A 249 6.16 19.83 13.28
N ASP A 250 6.82 19.62 14.41
CA ASP A 250 8.02 20.37 14.78
C ASP A 250 9.21 20.03 13.87
N TYR A 251 9.36 18.76 13.49
CA TYR A 251 10.31 18.37 12.45
C TYR A 251 10.01 19.09 11.12
N VAL A 252 8.77 19.03 10.63
CA VAL A 252 8.40 19.68 9.35
C VAL A 252 8.66 21.17 9.41
N LYS A 253 8.30 21.83 10.51
CA LYS A 253 8.50 23.27 10.71
C LYS A 253 9.97 23.68 10.75
N SER A 254 10.84 22.84 11.33
CA SER A 254 12.28 23.08 11.43
C SER A 254 13.07 22.62 10.19
N SER A 255 12.45 21.86 9.29
CA SER A 255 13.10 21.42 8.05
C SER A 255 13.47 22.59 7.13
N SER A 256 14.47 22.38 6.27
CA SER A 256 14.92 23.41 5.32
C SER A 256 13.85 23.86 4.32
N ASN A 257 12.88 23.01 4.00
CA ASN A 257 11.82 23.27 3.02
C ASN A 257 10.46 22.73 3.51
N PRO A 258 9.83 23.36 4.52
CA PRO A 258 8.62 22.82 5.15
C PRO A 258 7.49 22.55 4.15
N SER A 259 7.35 23.36 3.11
CA SER A 259 6.28 23.23 2.10
C SER A 259 6.39 21.99 1.20
N GLN A 260 7.53 21.29 1.20
CA GLN A 260 7.77 20.07 0.41
C GLN A 260 7.36 18.79 1.17
N TYR A 261 6.70 18.91 2.32
CA TYR A 261 6.18 17.79 3.07
C TYR A 261 4.64 17.71 2.99
N THR A 262 4.12 16.51 2.79
CA THR A 262 2.73 16.14 3.11
C THR A 262 2.74 15.22 4.31
N ILE A 263 1.77 15.40 5.20
CA ILE A 263 1.68 14.68 6.47
C ILE A 263 0.64 13.58 6.32
N ALA A 264 1.05 12.31 6.37
CA ALA A 264 0.17 11.15 6.42
C ALA A 264 0.16 10.60 7.85
N PRO A 265 -0.86 10.92 8.66
CA PRO A 265 -0.81 10.68 10.10
C PRO A 265 -1.19 9.24 10.48
N ILE A 266 -1.71 8.42 9.57
CA ILE A 266 -2.07 7.02 9.86
C ILE A 266 -2.12 6.22 8.55
N ASN A 267 -1.82 4.93 8.62
CA ASN A 267 -1.80 4.00 7.49
C ASN A 267 -2.80 2.86 7.72
N GLU A 268 -3.61 2.55 6.70
CA GLU A 268 -4.46 1.34 6.62
C GLU A 268 -5.18 0.97 7.94
N ALA A 269 -5.91 1.90 8.54
CA ALA A 269 -6.57 1.64 9.82
C ALA A 269 -7.77 0.69 9.68
N SER A 270 -7.97 -0.18 10.68
CA SER A 270 -9.04 -1.16 10.74
C SER A 270 -9.45 -1.47 12.19
N ASP A 271 -10.73 -1.29 12.51
CA ASP A 271 -11.29 -1.61 13.83
C ASP A 271 -12.18 -2.86 13.82
N THR A 272 -12.35 -3.51 12.68
CA THR A 272 -13.26 -4.66 12.54
C THR A 272 -12.54 -6.01 12.45
N GLY A 273 -11.21 -6.02 12.56
CA GLY A 273 -10.37 -7.21 12.62
C GLY A 273 -9.88 -7.69 11.24
N LEU A 274 -8.89 -8.59 11.27
CA LEU A 274 -8.16 -9.06 10.09
C LEU A 274 -9.05 -9.62 8.98
N GLN A 275 -10.19 -10.23 9.31
CA GLN A 275 -11.12 -10.83 8.34
C GLN A 275 -11.81 -9.81 7.43
N PHE A 276 -11.84 -8.54 7.82
CA PHE A 276 -12.41 -7.45 7.02
C PHE A 276 -11.34 -6.47 6.51
N PHE A 277 -10.09 -6.64 6.90
CA PHE A 277 -8.98 -5.85 6.41
C PHE A 277 -8.89 -5.91 4.88
N GLY A 278 -8.60 -4.78 4.23
CA GLY A 278 -8.59 -4.67 2.77
C GLY A 278 -9.97 -4.59 2.09
N SER A 279 -11.06 -4.46 2.86
CA SER A 279 -12.42 -4.37 2.33
C SER A 279 -13.17 -3.12 2.78
N THR A 280 -14.32 -2.84 2.16
CA THR A 280 -15.22 -1.73 2.57
C THR A 280 -15.91 -1.96 3.92
N LYS A 281 -15.55 -3.01 4.65
CA LYS A 281 -16.01 -3.30 6.02
C LYS A 281 -14.88 -3.15 7.05
N THR A 282 -13.68 -2.77 6.62
CA THR A 282 -12.49 -2.69 7.48
C THR A 282 -12.60 -1.60 8.56
N VAL A 283 -13.39 -0.55 8.31
CA VAL A 283 -13.69 0.50 9.28
C VAL A 283 -15.19 0.53 9.56
N SER A 284 -15.59 0.42 10.83
CA SER A 284 -16.97 0.58 11.27
C SER A 284 -17.40 2.06 11.27
N LEU A 285 -18.69 2.32 11.51
CA LEU A 285 -19.17 3.70 11.66
C LEU A 285 -18.53 4.39 12.88
N GLU A 286 -18.35 3.66 13.98
CA GLU A 286 -17.71 4.19 15.19
C GLU A 286 -16.22 4.46 14.93
N GLY A 287 -15.55 3.55 14.20
CA GLY A 287 -14.14 3.69 13.81
C GLY A 287 -13.94 4.87 12.87
N THR A 288 -14.89 5.11 11.97
CA THR A 288 -14.91 6.28 11.09
C THR A 288 -15.00 7.58 11.89
N ASN A 289 -15.88 7.64 12.88
CA ASN A 289 -16.00 8.82 13.76
C ASN A 289 -14.73 9.06 14.58
N TYR A 290 -14.11 7.99 15.07
CA TYR A 290 -12.86 8.04 15.84
C TYR A 290 -11.69 8.54 14.96
N LEU A 291 -11.50 7.95 13.77
CA LEU A 291 -10.50 8.38 12.79
C LEU A 291 -10.70 9.84 12.36
N ASN A 292 -11.94 10.23 12.05
CA ASN A 292 -12.21 11.61 11.65
C ASN A 292 -11.94 12.60 12.79
N THR A 293 -12.19 12.21 14.05
CA THR A 293 -11.80 13.02 15.22
C THR A 293 -10.28 13.22 15.29
N PHE A 294 -9.51 12.15 15.07
CA PHE A 294 -8.05 12.23 14.99
C PHE A 294 -7.60 13.14 13.84
N TYR A 295 -8.03 12.88 12.60
CA TYR A 295 -7.69 13.68 11.43
C TYR A 295 -8.03 15.16 11.58
N ARG A 296 -9.23 15.48 12.09
CA ARG A 296 -9.64 16.87 12.35
C ARG A 296 -8.79 17.54 13.42
N THR A 297 -8.31 16.78 14.40
CA THR A 297 -7.39 17.29 15.43
C THR A 297 -6.02 17.58 14.83
N VAL A 298 -5.48 16.69 14.00
CA VAL A 298 -4.21 16.91 13.29
C VAL A 298 -4.27 18.15 12.37
N LEU A 299 -5.36 18.35 11.62
CA LEU A 299 -5.56 19.56 10.81
C LEU A 299 -5.52 20.84 11.65
N LYS A 300 -6.10 20.82 12.86
CA LYS A 300 -6.03 21.96 13.80
C LYS A 300 -4.59 22.17 14.29
N MET A 301 -3.85 21.10 14.58
CA MET A 301 -2.45 21.18 15.01
C MET A 301 -1.55 21.77 13.92
N ILE A 302 -1.70 21.35 12.66
CA ILE A 302 -0.98 21.92 11.50
C ILE A 302 -1.18 23.45 11.47
N LYS A 303 -2.44 23.90 11.53
CA LYS A 303 -2.77 25.33 11.55
C LYS A 303 -2.17 26.05 12.77
N LYS A 304 -2.27 25.45 13.97
CA LYS A 304 -1.74 26.01 15.22
C LYS A 304 -0.21 26.17 15.19
N LYS A 305 0.52 25.28 14.54
CA LYS A 305 1.98 25.38 14.36
C LYS A 305 2.39 26.44 13.31
N GLY A 306 1.43 27.06 12.62
CA GLY A 306 1.65 28.05 11.56
C GLY A 306 1.97 27.42 10.20
N LEU A 307 1.70 26.12 10.03
CA LEU A 307 1.99 25.38 8.82
C LEU A 307 0.79 25.42 7.85
N ARG A 308 1.09 25.21 6.56
CA ARG A 308 0.09 25.08 5.48
C ARG A 308 0.29 23.80 4.67
N ASN A 309 0.93 22.81 5.28
CA ASN A 309 1.16 21.50 4.69
C ASN A 309 -0.16 20.81 4.34
N TRP A 310 -0.14 19.99 3.31
CA TRP A 310 -1.26 19.11 3.01
C TRP A 310 -1.26 17.94 4.01
N MET A 311 -2.45 17.49 4.39
CA MET A 311 -2.63 16.26 5.14
C MET A 311 -3.19 15.18 4.22
N MET A 312 -2.70 13.98 4.38
CA MET A 312 -3.15 12.80 3.66
C MET A 312 -4.11 12.02 4.55
N VAL A 313 -5.29 11.69 4.03
CA VAL A 313 -6.30 10.87 4.73
C VAL A 313 -6.31 9.52 4.06
N GLY A 314 -5.87 8.49 4.76
CA GLY A 314 -5.93 7.10 4.28
C GLY A 314 -7.39 6.69 4.09
N ASP A 315 -7.73 6.19 2.91
CA ASP A 315 -9.08 5.74 2.61
C ASP A 315 -9.43 4.44 3.33
N CYS A 316 -8.43 3.76 3.89
CA CYS A 316 -8.56 2.51 4.62
C CYS A 316 -9.46 1.54 3.85
N PHE A 317 -9.28 1.40 2.54
CA PHE A 317 -10.07 0.50 1.67
C PHE A 317 -11.59 0.76 1.60
N MET A 318 -12.09 1.83 2.23
CA MET A 318 -13.48 2.29 2.11
C MET A 318 -13.71 3.03 0.78
N GLY A 319 -12.63 3.41 0.10
CA GLY A 319 -12.62 4.18 -1.13
C GLY A 319 -12.71 5.68 -0.91
N ALA A 320 -12.12 6.46 -1.81
CA ALA A 320 -11.99 7.90 -1.63
C ALA A 320 -13.33 8.66 -1.54
N SER A 321 -14.37 8.17 -2.24
CA SER A 321 -15.71 8.77 -2.22
C SER A 321 -16.39 8.66 -0.85
N TYR A 322 -16.02 7.68 -0.02
CA TYR A 322 -16.49 7.56 1.36
C TYR A 322 -15.97 8.71 2.23
N TRP A 323 -14.69 9.07 2.08
CA TRP A 323 -14.02 10.06 2.92
C TRP A 323 -14.20 11.50 2.43
N ALA A 324 -14.35 11.72 1.12
CA ALA A 324 -14.41 13.06 0.55
C ALA A 324 -15.51 13.97 1.15
N PRO A 325 -16.74 13.51 1.44
CA PRO A 325 -17.78 14.34 2.04
C PRO A 325 -17.44 14.86 3.44
N PHE A 326 -16.50 14.25 4.14
CA PHE A 326 -16.09 14.71 5.46
C PHE A 326 -15.21 15.96 5.41
N TYR A 327 -14.70 16.39 4.25
CA TYR A 327 -13.76 17.51 4.14
C TYR A 327 -14.12 18.49 3.03
N THR A 328 -13.53 19.68 3.09
CA THR A 328 -13.66 20.70 2.03
C THR A 328 -12.31 20.97 1.38
N LYS A 329 -12.31 21.59 0.20
CA LYS A 329 -11.05 22.00 -0.48
C LYS A 329 -10.16 22.91 0.39
N SER A 330 -10.76 23.68 1.31
CA SER A 330 -10.00 24.56 2.20
C SER A 330 -9.25 23.83 3.32
N ASP A 331 -9.59 22.56 3.59
CA ASP A 331 -8.90 21.72 4.58
C ASP A 331 -7.51 21.28 4.11
N ARG A 332 -7.18 21.39 2.80
CA ARG A 332 -5.91 20.94 2.20
C ARG A 332 -5.64 19.46 2.49
N VAL A 333 -6.66 18.65 2.22
CA VAL A 333 -6.60 17.18 2.32
C VAL A 333 -6.45 16.56 0.94
N VAL A 334 -5.58 15.55 0.85
CA VAL A 334 -5.54 14.57 -0.25
C VAL A 334 -5.96 13.22 0.31
N VAL A 335 -6.78 12.48 -0.42
CA VAL A 335 -7.13 11.11 -0.02
C VAL A 335 -6.06 10.15 -0.54
N ASP A 336 -5.59 9.24 0.32
CA ASP A 336 -4.64 8.19 -0.03
C ASP A 336 -5.37 6.87 -0.22
N SER A 337 -5.28 6.31 -1.42
CA SER A 337 -5.87 5.02 -1.78
C SER A 337 -4.77 4.02 -2.09
N HIS A 338 -4.91 2.80 -1.57
CA HIS A 338 -3.98 1.71 -1.85
C HIS A 338 -4.63 0.72 -2.81
N PHE A 339 -4.04 0.53 -3.99
CA PHE A 339 -4.59 -0.31 -5.05
C PHE A 339 -3.67 -1.49 -5.35
N TYR A 340 -4.13 -2.66 -4.93
CA TYR A 340 -3.42 -3.92 -5.08
C TYR A 340 -4.26 -4.97 -5.79
N TYR A 341 -3.63 -5.76 -6.66
CA TYR A 341 -4.30 -6.80 -7.43
C TYR A 341 -3.94 -8.22 -6.99
N PHE A 342 -2.90 -8.39 -6.17
CA PHE A 342 -2.44 -9.69 -5.67
C PHE A 342 -3.42 -10.34 -4.68
N ALA A 343 -4.27 -9.53 -4.03
CA ALA A 343 -5.28 -9.96 -3.06
C ALA A 343 -6.71 -9.98 -3.64
N ALA A 344 -6.86 -9.63 -4.92
CA ALA A 344 -8.16 -9.56 -5.59
C ALA A 344 -8.46 -10.87 -6.33
N ALA A 345 -9.27 -11.74 -5.72
CA ALA A 345 -9.70 -12.99 -6.34
C ALA A 345 -10.32 -12.73 -7.72
N GLY A 346 -9.90 -13.52 -8.70
CA GLY A 346 -10.34 -13.41 -10.10
C GLY A 346 -9.53 -12.44 -10.96
N VAL A 347 -8.49 -11.80 -10.42
CA VAL A 347 -7.58 -10.97 -11.22
C VAL A 347 -6.41 -11.81 -11.76
N TYR A 348 -6.39 -11.98 -13.08
CA TYR A 348 -5.31 -12.66 -13.81
C TYR A 348 -4.39 -11.62 -14.46
N ALA A 349 -3.08 -11.86 -14.49
CA ALA A 349 -2.11 -10.89 -14.98
C ALA A 349 -2.34 -10.45 -16.43
N ASN A 350 -2.88 -11.31 -17.29
CA ASN A 350 -3.19 -10.96 -18.68
C ASN A 350 -4.38 -9.99 -18.83
N TYR A 351 -5.22 -9.83 -17.80
CA TYR A 351 -6.32 -8.86 -17.77
C TYR A 351 -6.06 -7.68 -16.83
N ALA A 352 -5.16 -7.84 -15.85
CA ALA A 352 -4.85 -6.82 -14.86
C ALA A 352 -4.49 -5.44 -15.46
N PRO A 353 -3.69 -5.33 -16.55
CA PRO A 353 -3.38 -4.05 -17.15
C PRO A 353 -4.59 -3.26 -17.66
N SER A 354 -5.75 -3.87 -17.87
CA SER A 354 -6.97 -3.15 -18.29
C SER A 354 -7.72 -2.47 -17.13
N LEU A 355 -7.44 -2.87 -15.88
CA LEU A 355 -8.16 -2.42 -14.69
C LEU A 355 -7.82 -0.98 -14.24
N PRO A 356 -6.54 -0.52 -14.24
CA PRO A 356 -6.18 0.76 -13.64
C PRO A 356 -6.92 1.96 -14.23
N CYS A 357 -7.20 1.98 -15.53
CA CYS A 357 -7.87 3.11 -16.18
C CYS A 357 -9.27 3.37 -15.58
N GLY A 358 -10.09 2.31 -15.49
CA GLY A 358 -11.44 2.41 -14.96
C GLY A 358 -11.45 2.64 -13.44
N GLN A 359 -10.52 2.00 -12.73
CA GLN A 359 -10.38 2.20 -11.29
C GLN A 359 -9.97 3.65 -10.94
N ALA A 360 -9.02 4.22 -11.68
CA ALA A 360 -8.59 5.61 -11.51
C ALA A 360 -9.73 6.59 -11.85
N GLU A 361 -10.48 6.32 -12.92
CA GLU A 361 -11.61 7.17 -13.32
C GLU A 361 -12.72 7.15 -12.25
N ALA A 362 -13.03 5.97 -11.68
CA ALA A 362 -14.05 5.79 -10.65
C ALA A 362 -13.64 6.33 -9.26
N ALA A 363 -12.34 6.41 -8.97
CA ALA A 363 -11.83 6.89 -7.70
C ALA A 363 -11.81 8.43 -7.57
N GLN A 364 -12.13 9.17 -8.64
CA GLN A 364 -12.17 10.64 -8.60
C GLN A 364 -13.20 11.17 -7.59
N THR A 365 -12.84 12.25 -6.89
CA THR A 365 -13.74 12.92 -5.94
C THR A 365 -13.64 14.45 -6.07
N THR A 366 -14.31 15.18 -5.18
CA THR A 366 -14.15 16.64 -5.05
C THR A 366 -12.80 17.05 -4.46
N LEU A 367 -12.09 16.11 -3.81
CA LEU A 367 -10.74 16.25 -3.26
C LEU A 367 -9.73 15.56 -4.19
N PRO A 368 -8.46 15.98 -4.18
CA PRO A 368 -7.43 15.21 -4.86
C PRO A 368 -7.30 13.83 -4.23
N VAL A 369 -7.03 12.83 -5.06
CA VAL A 369 -6.78 11.45 -4.65
C VAL A 369 -5.40 11.07 -5.15
N PHE A 370 -4.60 10.46 -4.31
CA PHE A 370 -3.27 9.96 -4.61
C PHE A 370 -3.25 8.47 -4.34
N VAL A 371 -2.67 7.68 -5.25
CA VAL A 371 -2.52 6.24 -5.03
C VAL A 371 -1.21 6.00 -4.28
N GLY A 372 -1.21 6.09 -2.96
CA GLY A 372 0.02 6.04 -2.17
C GLY A 372 0.72 4.70 -2.17
N GLU A 373 -0.01 3.63 -2.51
CA GLU A 373 0.56 2.31 -2.68
C GLU A 373 -0.07 1.54 -3.84
N PHE A 374 0.79 0.93 -4.66
CA PHE A 374 0.42 -0.05 -5.67
C PHE A 374 1.64 -0.91 -6.05
N SER A 375 1.40 -2.12 -6.56
CA SER A 375 2.44 -3.01 -7.10
C SER A 375 2.00 -3.65 -8.41
N LEU A 376 2.86 -4.49 -9.02
CA LEU A 376 2.56 -5.13 -10.31
C LEU A 376 1.91 -6.51 -10.17
N GLN A 377 1.94 -7.12 -8.98
CA GLN A 377 1.50 -8.51 -8.80
C GLN A 377 -0.02 -8.63 -8.94
N ALA A 378 -0.45 -9.59 -9.74
CA ALA A 378 -1.83 -10.06 -9.85
C ALA A 378 -2.05 -11.32 -9.00
N TYR A 379 -3.31 -11.66 -8.74
CA TYR A 379 -3.65 -12.86 -7.98
C TYR A 379 -3.25 -14.15 -8.73
N TYR A 380 -3.53 -14.21 -10.03
CA TYR A 380 -3.27 -15.40 -10.87
C TYR A 380 -2.37 -15.13 -12.07
N ASN A 381 -1.61 -16.15 -12.45
CA ASN A 381 -0.84 -16.25 -13.70
C ASN A 381 0.06 -15.04 -13.96
N ASN A 382 0.80 -14.58 -12.94
CA ASN A 382 1.79 -13.53 -13.09
C ASN A 382 2.74 -13.81 -14.25
N SER A 383 3.10 -12.78 -15.01
CA SER A 383 4.03 -12.90 -16.13
C SER A 383 5.04 -11.78 -16.14
N LEU A 384 6.32 -12.13 -16.29
CA LEU A 384 7.41 -11.16 -16.32
C LEU A 384 7.31 -10.22 -17.52
N ALA A 385 6.76 -10.71 -18.64
CA ALA A 385 6.59 -9.97 -19.89
C ALA A 385 5.51 -8.86 -19.79
N LEU A 386 4.58 -8.96 -18.85
CA LEU A 386 3.47 -8.00 -18.71
C LEU A 386 3.81 -6.83 -17.77
N ARG A 387 4.92 -6.90 -17.02
CA ARG A 387 5.29 -5.92 -16.00
C ARG A 387 5.37 -4.49 -16.52
N GLN A 388 6.02 -4.26 -17.67
CA GLN A 388 6.13 -2.92 -18.27
C GLN A 388 4.77 -2.34 -18.66
N THR A 389 3.89 -3.19 -19.19
CA THR A 389 2.54 -2.78 -19.58
C THR A 389 1.70 -2.44 -18.35
N MET A 390 1.81 -3.24 -17.29
CA MET A 390 1.14 -3.01 -16.03
C MET A 390 1.59 -1.69 -15.39
N TYR A 391 2.90 -1.51 -15.19
CA TYR A 391 3.49 -0.31 -14.60
C TYR A 391 3.12 0.95 -15.40
N SER A 392 3.33 0.91 -16.72
CA SER A 392 3.02 2.04 -17.60
C SER A 392 1.54 2.42 -17.56
N THR A 393 0.64 1.44 -17.51
CA THR A 393 -0.79 1.71 -17.44
C THR A 393 -1.19 2.29 -16.09
N GLN A 394 -0.71 1.73 -14.98
CA GLN A 394 -0.93 2.24 -13.63
C GLN A 394 -0.47 3.70 -13.53
N VAL A 395 0.80 3.98 -13.80
CA VAL A 395 1.38 5.33 -13.69
C VAL A 395 0.65 6.34 -14.57
N TYR A 396 0.28 5.96 -15.79
CA TYR A 396 -0.51 6.81 -16.67
C TYR A 396 -1.92 7.06 -16.10
N ALA A 397 -2.64 6.01 -15.68
CA ALA A 397 -4.00 6.11 -15.17
C ALA A 397 -4.06 7.00 -13.92
N TRP A 398 -3.17 6.74 -12.95
CA TRP A 398 -3.06 7.53 -11.73
C TRP A 398 -2.75 9.00 -12.03
N SER A 399 -1.89 9.28 -13.00
CA SER A 399 -1.52 10.65 -13.36
C SER A 399 -2.58 11.37 -14.18
N LYS A 400 -3.32 10.65 -15.02
CA LYS A 400 -4.36 11.22 -15.86
C LYS A 400 -5.60 11.59 -15.05
N TYR A 401 -6.09 10.65 -14.26
CA TYR A 401 -7.38 10.79 -13.57
C TYR A 401 -7.22 11.29 -12.13
N LEU A 402 -6.12 10.95 -11.47
CA LEU A 402 -5.87 11.25 -10.05
C LEU A 402 -4.62 12.16 -9.91
N SER A 403 -4.10 12.35 -8.71
CA SER A 403 -2.90 13.15 -8.42
C SER A 403 -1.59 12.36 -8.57
N GLY A 404 -1.62 11.22 -9.27
CA GLY A 404 -0.49 10.31 -9.42
C GLY A 404 -0.50 9.18 -8.39
N GLY A 405 0.62 8.47 -8.28
CA GLY A 405 0.76 7.36 -7.34
C GLY A 405 2.21 7.08 -6.93
N SER A 406 2.39 6.26 -5.91
CA SER A 406 3.68 5.82 -5.39
C SER A 406 3.77 4.30 -5.35
N PHE A 407 4.76 3.76 -6.07
CA PHE A 407 4.98 2.32 -6.16
C PHE A 407 5.43 1.76 -4.81
N TRP A 408 4.87 0.64 -4.37
CA TRP A 408 5.38 -0.14 -3.25
C TRP A 408 6.20 -1.31 -3.80
N ASN A 409 7.52 -1.37 -3.59
CA ASN A 409 8.40 -0.57 -2.74
C ASN A 409 9.74 -0.25 -3.46
N ILE A 410 10.62 0.60 -2.91
CA ILE A 410 11.94 0.89 -3.48
C ILE A 410 12.77 -0.37 -3.71
N ARG A 411 12.74 -1.33 -2.78
CA ARG A 411 13.37 -2.64 -2.93
C ARG A 411 12.65 -3.72 -2.12
N TYR A 412 12.83 -4.96 -2.55
CA TYR A 412 12.38 -6.17 -1.88
C TYR A 412 13.54 -7.16 -1.84
N LEU A 413 14.01 -7.55 -0.65
CA LEU A 413 15.16 -8.46 -0.48
C LEU A 413 14.75 -9.92 -0.24
N GLY A 414 13.46 -10.18 -0.03
CA GLY A 414 12.95 -11.55 0.09
C GLY A 414 13.12 -12.36 -1.20
N SER A 415 13.13 -13.68 -1.05
CA SER A 415 13.34 -14.64 -2.15
C SER A 415 12.09 -15.43 -2.52
N ASP A 416 10.93 -15.06 -1.98
CA ASP A 416 9.69 -15.82 -2.18
C ASP A 416 9.24 -15.80 -3.63
N LEU A 417 8.63 -16.90 -4.07
CA LEU A 417 7.98 -16.99 -5.37
C LEU A 417 6.57 -16.41 -5.30
N VAL A 418 6.08 -15.86 -6.42
CA VAL A 418 4.65 -15.56 -6.53
C VAL A 418 3.85 -16.85 -6.43
N SER A 419 2.68 -16.79 -5.77
CA SER A 419 1.81 -17.96 -5.59
C SER A 419 1.25 -18.54 -6.89
N SER A 420 1.29 -17.76 -7.99
CA SER A 420 0.78 -18.17 -9.30
C SER A 420 1.47 -17.43 -10.43
N GLY A 421 2.09 -18.17 -11.36
CA GLY A 421 2.74 -17.62 -12.55
C GLY A 421 4.27 -17.67 -12.50
N GLU A 422 4.89 -16.68 -13.14
CA GLU A 422 6.33 -16.56 -13.34
C GLU A 422 6.98 -15.68 -12.26
N GLY A 423 8.21 -15.98 -11.85
CA GLY A 423 9.06 -15.08 -11.08
C GLY A 423 8.91 -15.10 -9.56
N GLY A 424 9.76 -14.32 -8.91
CA GLY A 424 9.73 -14.03 -7.47
C GLY A 424 8.84 -12.84 -7.14
N THR A 425 8.41 -12.71 -5.89
CA THR A 425 7.72 -11.52 -5.37
C THR A 425 8.54 -10.26 -5.66
N LYS A 426 9.87 -10.31 -5.51
CA LYS A 426 10.77 -9.20 -5.85
C LYS A 426 10.57 -8.66 -7.27
N ASP A 427 10.24 -9.52 -8.25
CA ASP A 427 10.11 -9.14 -9.66
C ASP A 427 8.88 -8.25 -9.91
N TYR A 428 7.97 -8.13 -8.92
CA TYR A 428 6.72 -7.36 -8.99
C TYR A 428 6.60 -6.26 -7.94
N TRP A 429 7.52 -6.22 -6.96
CA TRP A 429 7.46 -5.35 -5.77
C TRP A 429 8.75 -4.56 -5.51
N SER A 430 9.83 -4.80 -6.25
CA SER A 430 11.11 -4.08 -6.08
C SER A 430 11.33 -3.08 -7.21
N PHE A 431 11.17 -1.79 -6.93
CA PHE A 431 11.32 -0.74 -7.95
C PHE A 431 12.72 -0.71 -8.57
N MET A 432 13.76 -0.98 -7.78
CA MET A 432 15.14 -1.06 -8.29
C MET A 432 15.34 -2.24 -9.24
N ASP A 433 14.79 -3.42 -8.93
CA ASP A 433 14.87 -4.57 -9.86
C ASP A 433 14.05 -4.30 -11.14
N LEU A 434 12.92 -3.61 -11.04
CA LEU A 434 12.15 -3.18 -12.21
C LEU A 434 12.92 -2.17 -13.10
N ILE A 435 13.77 -1.34 -12.51
CA ILE A 435 14.69 -0.48 -13.25
C ILE A 435 15.72 -1.34 -13.99
N ASP A 436 16.32 -2.29 -13.30
CA ASP A 436 17.40 -3.15 -13.82
C ASP A 436 16.91 -4.06 -14.96
N ASP A 437 15.67 -4.53 -14.85
CA ASP A 437 14.98 -5.34 -15.86
C ASP A 437 14.44 -4.53 -17.05
N GLY A 438 14.60 -3.19 -17.04
CA GLY A 438 14.08 -2.32 -18.10
C GLY A 438 12.55 -2.21 -18.14
N VAL A 439 11.87 -2.57 -17.04
CA VAL A 439 10.43 -2.40 -16.89
C VAL A 439 10.09 -0.92 -16.72
N VAL A 440 10.80 -0.23 -15.82
CA VAL A 440 10.71 1.22 -15.63
C VAL A 440 11.69 1.90 -16.58
N LEU A 441 11.20 2.80 -17.43
CA LEU A 441 12.04 3.45 -18.43
C LEU A 441 12.70 4.72 -17.90
N PRO A 442 13.93 5.03 -18.36
CA PRO A 442 14.63 6.26 -18.00
C PRO A 442 13.80 7.51 -18.29
N GLY A 443 13.96 8.51 -17.44
CA GLY A 443 13.28 9.79 -17.58
C GLY A 443 11.77 9.71 -17.43
N GLY A 444 11.19 8.66 -16.83
CA GLY A 444 9.74 8.55 -16.61
C GLY A 444 8.93 8.38 -17.90
N GLN A 445 9.53 7.76 -18.92
CA GLN A 445 8.85 7.41 -20.16
C GLN A 445 7.87 6.24 -19.92
N LEU A 446 6.72 6.29 -20.59
CA LEU A 446 5.72 5.22 -20.59
C LEU A 446 5.50 4.78 -22.04
N ASN A 447 5.69 3.50 -22.36
CA ASN A 447 5.67 2.98 -23.75
C ASN A 447 4.58 1.93 -24.02
N SER A 448 3.70 1.66 -23.04
CA SER A 448 2.68 0.61 -23.14
C SER A 448 1.52 0.82 -22.16
N SER A 449 0.61 1.78 -22.43
CA SER A 449 -0.62 1.96 -21.63
C SER A 449 -1.84 1.33 -22.32
N PHE A 450 -2.75 0.72 -21.54
CA PHE A 450 -4.07 0.28 -22.01
C PHE A 450 -5.12 1.39 -22.07
N CYS A 451 -4.80 2.56 -21.52
CA CYS A 451 -5.57 3.78 -21.66
C CYS A 451 -4.99 4.66 -22.81
#